data_AF-A0A6G1RD49-F1
#
_entry.id   AF-A0A6G1RD49-F1
#
_cell.length_a   1.000
_cell.length_b   1.000
_cell.length_c   1.000
_cell.angle_alpha   90.00
_cell.angle_beta   90.00
_cell.angle_gamma   90.00
#
_symmetry.space_group_name_H-M   'P 1'
#
loop_
_entity.id
_entity.type
_entity.pdbx_description
1 polymer ?
#
loop_
_entity_poly.entity_id
_entity_poly.type
_entity_poly.pdbx_seq_one_letter_code
_entity_poly.pdbx_strand_id
1 'polypeptide(L)'
;GALCYAELGVAIPRSGGDYAYVTQIFGGLVGFLRLWIAVVVIYPTNQAVIALTFASYALRPLFPSCPLPEPALRLLAASCLLLLTWVNCASVRWATRVQDLFTAGKLLALGLIVGAGVFRICQGEYYWLTPSQAFSFWAPPSAGGLALAFLQGSFAYGGWNFLNYVTEELVDPYRNLPRAIFISLPLVTGVYVLANVAYVTAMSPQELLDSSAVAVTFGERALGPLGWVMPLAVALSTFGGVNGSLFTCSRLFFAGAREGHLPSLLAMIHLERRTPIPALLVTCLSTLLMLVTGDIYTLINYVGFVNYLWYGVTVAGLVVLRRREPHKPRPIRVSLLFPAFYLVVWAALLLFSLWSEPLVCGVGLGIMTTGGPLYALTLRGGPRPPALRRAMDAVTRFGQRLCYVIYPGGGHDDGDGDAQQPLASQP
;
A
#
# COMPACT_ATOMS: atom_id res chain seq x y z
N GLY A 1 11.59 -0.23 -12.09
CA GLY A 1 11.03 -0.58 -10.77
C GLY A 1 10.99 -2.08 -10.57
N ALA A 2 9.89 -2.74 -10.96
CA ALA A 2 9.62 -4.15 -10.63
C ALA A 2 10.73 -5.15 -11.01
N LEU A 3 11.36 -5.02 -12.19
CA LEU A 3 12.46 -5.90 -12.59
C LEU A 3 13.70 -5.76 -11.68
N CYS A 4 14.00 -4.55 -11.22
CA CYS A 4 15.08 -4.32 -10.24
C CYS A 4 14.76 -4.96 -8.89
N TYR A 5 13.48 -4.91 -8.48
CA TYR A 5 13.01 -5.57 -7.28
C TYR A 5 13.05 -7.09 -7.41
N ALA A 6 12.71 -7.66 -8.57
CA ALA A 6 12.80 -9.09 -8.82
C ALA A 6 14.22 -9.61 -8.64
N GLU A 7 15.23 -8.88 -9.13
CA GLU A 7 16.63 -9.21 -8.89
C GLU A 7 17.00 -9.15 -7.40
N LEU A 8 16.53 -8.13 -6.67
CA LEU A 8 16.75 -8.05 -5.23
C LEU A 8 16.08 -9.20 -4.48
N GLY A 9 14.86 -9.60 -4.85
CA GLY A 9 14.12 -10.67 -4.18
C GLY A 9 14.73 -12.04 -4.36
N VAL A 10 15.38 -12.32 -5.50
CA VAL A 10 16.13 -13.57 -5.66
C VAL A 10 17.55 -13.50 -5.11
N ALA A 11 18.14 -12.31 -5.01
CA ALA A 11 19.47 -12.12 -4.41
C ALA A 11 19.43 -12.06 -2.88
N ILE A 12 18.30 -11.65 -2.30
CA ILE A 12 18.03 -11.54 -0.87
C ILE A 12 16.65 -12.17 -0.62
N PRO A 13 16.56 -13.51 -0.54
CA PRO A 13 15.30 -14.20 -0.30
C PRO A 13 14.94 -14.11 1.19
N ARG A 14 14.61 -12.91 1.67
CA ARG A 14 14.14 -12.65 3.03
C ARG A 14 12.73 -12.06 3.01
N SER A 15 11.90 -12.49 3.95
CA SER A 15 10.58 -11.90 4.19
C SER A 15 10.69 -10.45 4.67
N GLY A 16 9.74 -9.61 4.27
CA GLY A 16 9.72 -8.17 4.58
C GLY A 16 10.05 -7.25 3.39
N GLY A 17 10.37 -7.80 2.21
CA GLY A 17 10.49 -7.05 0.97
C GLY A 17 11.53 -5.93 1.04
N ASP A 18 11.13 -4.70 0.69
CA ASP A 18 12.02 -3.54 0.67
C ASP A 18 12.63 -3.18 2.04
N TYR A 19 11.94 -3.45 3.16
CA TYR A 19 12.53 -3.30 4.48
C TYR A 19 13.75 -4.23 4.65
N ALA A 20 13.64 -5.50 4.25
CA ALA A 20 14.74 -6.46 4.36
C ALA A 20 15.91 -6.07 3.44
N TYR A 21 15.63 -5.62 2.21
CA TYR A 21 16.66 -5.22 1.25
C TYR A 21 17.46 -4.02 1.74
N VAL A 22 16.77 -2.97 2.18
CA VAL A 22 17.40 -1.75 2.66
C VAL A 22 18.21 -2.01 3.93
N THR A 23 17.68 -2.83 4.85
CA THR A 23 18.38 -3.20 6.09
C THR A 23 19.68 -3.94 5.79
N GLN A 24 19.68 -4.89 4.85
CA GLN A 24 20.88 -5.63 4.49
C GLN A 24 21.94 -4.77 3.77
N ILE A 25 21.52 -3.83 2.91
CA ILE A 25 22.45 -3.06 2.07
C ILE A 25 23.02 -1.84 2.81
N PHE A 26 22.18 -1.14 3.57
CA PHE A 26 22.49 0.15 4.20
C PHE A 26 22.56 0.10 5.73
N GLY A 27 22.19 -1.02 6.35
CA GLY A 27 22.25 -1.24 7.79
C GLY A 27 20.97 -0.88 8.55
N GLY A 28 21.00 -1.08 9.87
CA GLY A 28 19.83 -1.01 10.76
C GLY A 28 19.11 0.34 10.78
N LEU A 29 19.84 1.46 10.73
CA LEU A 29 19.24 2.80 10.76
C LEU A 29 18.34 3.05 9.54
N VAL A 30 18.85 2.79 8.33
CA VAL A 30 18.09 3.05 7.09
C VAL A 30 16.94 2.04 6.98
N GLY A 31 17.16 0.80 7.41
CA GLY A 31 16.10 -0.20 7.56
C GLY A 31 14.98 0.26 8.49
N PHE A 32 15.32 0.79 9.67
CA PHE A 32 14.35 1.33 10.62
C PHE A 32 13.59 2.53 10.05
N LEU A 33 14.26 3.48 9.38
CA LEU A 33 13.58 4.62 8.76
C LEU A 33 12.57 4.16 7.71
N ARG A 34 12.89 3.12 6.94
CA ARG A 34 11.97 2.51 5.97
C ARG A 34 10.76 1.86 6.65
N LEU A 35 10.98 1.19 7.78
CA LEU A 35 9.91 0.57 8.56
C LEU A 35 9.02 1.62 9.23
N TRP A 36 9.63 2.64 9.85
CA TRP A 36 8.98 3.75 10.53
C TRP A 36 7.99 4.46 9.60
N ILE A 37 8.45 4.87 8.43
CA ILE A 37 7.62 5.58 7.47
C ILE A 37 6.54 4.68 6.84
N ALA A 38 6.78 3.37 6.75
CA ALA A 38 5.77 2.42 6.31
C ALA A 38 4.58 2.40 7.27
N VAL A 39 4.89 2.27 8.55
CA VAL A 39 3.93 2.09 9.64
C VAL A 39 3.19 3.39 9.95
N VAL A 40 3.88 4.52 9.96
CA VAL A 40 3.30 5.81 10.38
C VAL A 40 2.59 6.53 9.24
N VAL A 41 3.10 6.42 8.01
CA VAL A 41 2.61 7.22 6.87
C VAL A 41 1.99 6.34 5.79
N ILE A 42 2.74 5.39 5.23
CA ILE A 42 2.32 4.71 4.00
C ILE A 42 1.06 3.86 4.20
N TYR A 43 1.06 2.94 5.17
CA TYR A 43 -0.10 2.07 5.41
C TYR A 43 -1.33 2.86 5.90
N PRO A 44 -1.21 3.72 6.91
CA PRO A 44 -2.37 4.45 7.43
C PRO A 44 -3.01 5.35 6.38
N THR A 45 -2.20 6.09 5.63
CA THR A 45 -2.73 7.00 4.64
C THR A 45 -3.31 6.27 3.43
N ASN A 46 -2.72 5.15 2.99
CA ASN A 46 -3.34 4.30 1.96
C ASN A 46 -4.72 3.78 2.40
N GLN A 47 -4.83 3.31 3.65
CA GLN A 47 -6.11 2.81 4.18
C GLN A 47 -7.14 3.94 4.29
N ALA A 48 -6.72 5.13 4.74
CA ALA A 48 -7.59 6.30 4.84
C ALA A 48 -8.12 6.74 3.48
N VAL A 49 -7.26 6.85 2.46
CA VAL A 49 -7.66 7.20 1.08
C VAL A 49 -8.69 6.21 0.53
N ILE A 50 -8.45 4.91 0.69
CA ILE A 50 -9.36 3.87 0.20
C ILE A 50 -10.69 3.90 0.97
N ALA A 51 -10.66 4.10 2.30
CA ALA A 51 -11.86 4.20 3.14
C ALA A 51 -12.70 5.45 2.83
N LEU A 52 -12.05 6.60 2.56
CA LEU A 52 -12.74 7.81 2.12
C LEU A 52 -13.37 7.62 0.73
N THR A 53 -12.68 6.89 -0.16
CA THR A 53 -13.23 6.51 -1.47
C THR A 53 -14.45 5.59 -1.31
N PHE A 54 -14.40 4.62 -0.39
CA PHE A 54 -15.57 3.80 -0.06
C PHE A 54 -16.76 4.68 0.35
N ALA A 55 -16.54 5.62 1.27
CA ALA A 55 -17.59 6.48 1.77
C ALA A 55 -18.15 7.43 0.69
N SER A 56 -17.29 7.99 -0.18
CA SER A 56 -17.74 8.87 -1.26
C SER A 56 -18.64 8.13 -2.25
N TYR A 57 -18.25 6.93 -2.67
CA TYR A 57 -19.03 6.11 -3.60
C TYR A 57 -20.32 5.55 -2.97
N ALA A 58 -20.29 5.19 -1.68
CA ALA A 58 -21.48 4.69 -0.98
C ALA A 58 -22.53 5.77 -0.74
N LEU A 59 -22.11 7.01 -0.45
CA LEU A 59 -23.01 8.13 -0.19
C LEU A 59 -23.46 8.85 -1.46
N ARG A 60 -22.72 8.76 -2.57
CA ARG A 60 -23.03 9.51 -3.80
C ARG A 60 -24.46 9.28 -4.31
N PRO A 61 -25.03 8.06 -4.33
CA PRO A 61 -26.40 7.85 -4.76
C PRO A 61 -27.46 8.54 -3.88
N LEU A 62 -27.15 8.78 -2.60
CA LEU A 62 -28.05 9.47 -1.66
C LEU A 62 -27.98 11.00 -1.81
N PHE A 63 -26.85 11.51 -2.32
CA PHE A 63 -26.60 12.93 -2.56
C PHE A 63 -26.14 13.17 -4.00
N PRO A 64 -27.00 12.98 -5.01
CA PRO A 64 -26.63 13.09 -6.43
C PRO A 64 -26.30 14.53 -6.84
N SER A 65 -27.03 15.51 -6.32
CA SER A 65 -26.94 16.93 -6.76
C SER A 65 -26.30 17.86 -5.73
N CYS A 66 -25.96 17.34 -4.54
CA CYS A 66 -25.44 18.14 -3.43
C CYS A 66 -24.02 17.70 -3.05
N PRO A 67 -23.19 18.59 -2.51
CA PRO A 67 -21.92 18.20 -1.93
C PRO A 67 -22.14 17.24 -0.76
N LEU A 68 -21.26 16.25 -0.64
CA LEU A 68 -21.32 15.26 0.43
C LEU A 68 -21.00 15.92 1.78
N PRO A 69 -21.81 15.71 2.82
CA PRO A 69 -21.49 16.19 4.16
C PRO A 69 -20.18 15.55 4.66
N GLU A 70 -19.14 16.37 4.85
CA GLU A 70 -17.83 15.95 5.34
C GLU A 70 -17.86 15.07 6.62
N PRO A 71 -18.68 15.38 7.67
CA PRO A 71 -18.74 14.52 8.84
C PRO A 71 -19.33 13.14 8.52
N ALA A 72 -20.33 13.05 7.65
CA ALA A 72 -20.93 11.77 7.25
C ALA A 72 -19.93 10.91 6.47
N LEU A 73 -19.17 11.53 5.57
CA LEU A 73 -18.09 10.88 4.81
C LEU A 73 -17.04 10.26 5.75
N ARG A 74 -16.51 11.05 6.69
CA ARG A 74 -15.48 10.59 7.63
C ARG A 74 -16.03 9.52 8.59
N LEU A 75 -17.23 9.69 9.13
CA LEU A 75 -17.84 8.70 10.03
C LEU A 75 -18.10 7.36 9.33
N LEU A 76 -18.55 7.39 8.07
CA LEU A 76 -18.76 6.17 7.29
C LEU A 76 -17.43 5.48 6.95
N ALA A 77 -16.40 6.24 6.58
CA ALA A 77 -15.06 5.72 6.34
C ALA A 77 -14.46 5.09 7.62
N ALA A 78 -14.60 5.76 8.78
CA ALA A 78 -14.16 5.25 10.07
C ALA A 78 -14.92 3.96 10.45
N SER A 79 -16.23 3.91 10.21
CA SER A 79 -17.06 2.73 10.47
C SER A 79 -16.62 1.54 9.62
N CYS A 80 -16.32 1.77 8.34
CA CYS A 80 -15.77 0.76 7.43
C CYS A 80 -14.45 0.20 7.95
N LEU A 81 -13.52 1.07 8.35
CA LEU A 81 -12.22 0.68 8.89
C LEU A 81 -12.35 -0.12 10.19
N LEU A 82 -13.19 0.34 11.13
CA LEU A 82 -13.40 -0.33 12.42
C LEU A 82 -14.03 -1.72 12.22
N LEU A 83 -15.02 -1.82 11.33
CA LEU A 83 -15.65 -3.09 10.98
C LEU A 83 -14.64 -4.07 10.38
N LEU A 84 -13.84 -3.62 9.40
CA LEU A 84 -12.83 -4.47 8.77
C LEU A 84 -11.72 -4.88 9.73
N THR A 85 -11.28 -3.97 10.60
CA THR A 85 -10.31 -4.29 11.64
C THR A 85 -10.88 -5.35 12.59
N TRP A 86 -12.14 -5.22 12.99
CA TRP A 86 -12.82 -6.22 13.81
C TRP A 86 -12.90 -7.59 13.11
N VAL A 87 -13.28 -7.64 11.83
CA VAL A 87 -13.32 -8.89 11.05
C VAL A 87 -11.93 -9.55 11.00
N ASN A 88 -10.88 -8.76 10.75
CA ASN A 88 -9.50 -9.25 10.69
C ASN A 88 -8.98 -9.73 12.07
N CYS A 89 -9.41 -9.10 13.16
CA CYS A 89 -9.11 -9.56 14.52
C CYS A 89 -9.89 -10.84 14.88
N ALA A 90 -11.13 -10.99 14.38
CA ALA A 90 -12.01 -12.11 14.71
C ALA A 90 -11.61 -13.42 14.03
N SER A 91 -11.38 -13.40 12.70
CA SER A 91 -11.01 -14.61 11.97
C SER A 91 -10.35 -14.29 10.63
N VAL A 92 -9.12 -14.76 10.45
CA VAL A 92 -8.41 -14.67 9.17
C VAL A 92 -9.19 -15.39 8.06
N ARG A 93 -9.87 -16.50 8.36
CA ARG A 93 -10.66 -17.24 7.35
C ARG A 93 -11.84 -16.43 6.82
N TRP A 94 -12.47 -15.63 7.67
CA TRP A 94 -13.56 -14.75 7.25
C TRP A 94 -13.01 -13.62 6.41
N ALA A 95 -11.93 -12.98 6.87
CA ALA A 95 -11.27 -11.91 6.14
C ALA A 95 -10.76 -12.37 4.75
N THR A 96 -10.27 -13.61 4.58
CA THR A 96 -9.88 -14.15 3.27
C THR A 96 -11.09 -14.42 2.37
N ARG A 97 -12.17 -15.03 2.88
CA ARG A 97 -13.39 -15.27 2.08
C ARG A 97 -14.04 -13.97 1.60
N VAL A 98 -14.06 -12.97 2.48
CA VAL A 98 -14.52 -11.62 2.19
C VAL A 98 -13.64 -10.97 1.10
N GLN A 99 -12.32 -11.14 1.18
CA GLN A 99 -11.38 -10.68 0.14
C GLN A 99 -11.65 -11.31 -1.23
N ASP A 100 -11.88 -12.62 -1.29
CA ASP A 100 -12.12 -13.34 -2.55
C ASP A 100 -13.38 -12.82 -3.24
N LEU A 101 -14.47 -12.65 -2.48
CA LEU A 101 -15.73 -12.10 -2.98
C LEU A 101 -15.55 -10.70 -3.57
N PHE A 102 -14.86 -9.81 -2.86
CA PHE A 102 -14.64 -8.44 -3.35
C PHE A 102 -13.67 -8.38 -4.53
N THR A 103 -12.74 -9.31 -4.63
CA THR A 103 -11.85 -9.42 -5.77
C THR A 103 -12.64 -9.78 -7.04
N ALA A 104 -13.57 -10.73 -6.95
CA ALA A 104 -14.48 -11.06 -8.04
C ALA A 104 -15.37 -9.86 -8.43
N GLY A 105 -15.93 -9.15 -7.43
CA GLY A 105 -16.71 -7.94 -7.66
C GLY A 105 -15.93 -6.83 -8.38
N LYS A 106 -14.67 -6.61 -8.01
CA LYS A 106 -13.78 -5.63 -8.66
C LYS A 106 -13.54 -5.95 -10.14
N LEU A 107 -13.29 -7.22 -10.46
CA LEU A 107 -13.07 -7.66 -11.84
C LEU A 107 -14.33 -7.51 -12.69
N LEU A 108 -15.50 -7.82 -12.11
CA LEU A 108 -16.79 -7.65 -12.78
C LEU A 108 -17.09 -6.17 -13.05
N ALA A 109 -16.83 -5.28 -12.08
CA ALA A 109 -17.00 -3.83 -12.26
C ALA A 109 -16.14 -3.28 -13.40
N LEU A 110 -14.85 -3.66 -13.43
CA LEU A 110 -13.93 -3.26 -14.50
C LEU A 110 -14.35 -3.85 -15.86
N GLY A 111 -14.79 -5.11 -15.88
CA GLY A 111 -15.32 -5.74 -17.08
C GLY A 111 -16.54 -5.01 -17.65
N LEU A 112 -17.45 -4.56 -16.79
CA LEU A 112 -18.60 -3.75 -17.20
C LEU A 112 -18.19 -2.40 -17.78
N ILE A 113 -17.26 -1.67 -17.14
CA ILE A 113 -16.76 -0.38 -17.63
C ILE A 113 -16.11 -0.54 -19.01
N VAL A 114 -15.19 -1.49 -19.15
CA VAL A 114 -14.49 -1.74 -20.42
C VAL A 114 -15.45 -2.21 -21.51
N GLY A 115 -16.36 -3.15 -21.19
CA GLY A 115 -17.35 -3.65 -22.14
C GLY A 115 -18.30 -2.56 -22.64
N ALA A 116 -18.82 -1.73 -21.74
CA ALA A 116 -19.67 -0.59 -22.11
C ALA A 116 -18.90 0.47 -22.91
N GLY A 117 -17.63 0.74 -22.57
CA GLY A 117 -16.77 1.64 -23.33
C GLY A 117 -16.56 1.17 -24.77
N VAL A 118 -16.25 -0.12 -24.98
CA VAL A 118 -16.10 -0.71 -26.32
C VAL A 118 -17.42 -0.62 -27.10
N PHE A 119 -18.56 -0.94 -26.45
CA PHE A 119 -19.86 -0.82 -27.08
C PHE A 119 -20.17 0.60 -27.57
N ARG A 120 -19.84 1.63 -26.77
CA ARG A 120 -19.98 3.03 -27.18
C ARG A 120 -19.09 3.42 -28.36
N ILE A 121 -17.85 2.94 -28.39
CA ILE A 121 -16.97 3.15 -29.54
C ILE A 121 -17.59 2.55 -30.80
N CYS A 122 -18.16 1.35 -30.70
CA CYS A 122 -18.87 0.71 -31.83
C CYS A 122 -20.12 1.49 -32.28
N GLN A 123 -20.74 2.28 -31.41
CA GLN A 123 -21.85 3.18 -31.75
C GLN A 123 -21.38 4.50 -32.40
N GLY A 124 -20.08 4.76 -32.47
CA GLY A 124 -19.51 6.00 -33.00
C GLY A 124 -19.25 7.08 -31.94
N GLU A 125 -19.43 6.78 -30.66
CA GLU A 125 -19.24 7.73 -29.54
C GLU A 125 -17.76 7.81 -29.14
N TYR A 126 -16.93 8.38 -30.01
CA TYR A 126 -15.48 8.55 -29.78
C TYR A 126 -15.02 10.00 -30.01
N TYR A 127 -15.93 10.98 -29.95
CA TYR A 127 -15.64 12.40 -30.23
C TYR A 127 -14.40 12.93 -29.48
N TRP A 128 -14.33 12.73 -28.16
CA TRP A 128 -13.22 13.19 -27.32
C TRP A 128 -11.91 12.41 -27.50
N LEU A 129 -11.96 11.24 -28.15
CA LEU A 129 -10.78 10.45 -28.51
C LEU A 129 -10.16 10.88 -29.85
N THR A 130 -10.84 11.73 -30.62
CA THR A 130 -10.29 12.22 -31.88
C THR A 130 -9.05 13.08 -31.63
N PRO A 131 -7.97 12.96 -32.43
CA PRO A 131 -6.71 13.67 -32.17
C PRO A 131 -6.86 15.20 -32.07
N SER A 132 -7.82 15.79 -32.78
CA SER A 132 -8.10 17.23 -32.74
C SER A 132 -8.62 17.71 -31.39
N GLN A 133 -9.31 16.85 -30.64
CA GLN A 133 -9.86 17.17 -29.31
C GLN A 133 -8.99 16.60 -28.18
N ALA A 134 -8.46 15.39 -28.35
CA ALA A 134 -7.67 14.72 -27.31
C ALA A 134 -6.38 15.48 -26.94
N PHE A 135 -5.81 16.21 -27.89
CA PHE A 135 -4.60 17.02 -27.70
C PHE A 135 -4.86 18.52 -27.67
N SER A 136 -6.12 18.96 -27.55
CA SER A 136 -6.45 20.36 -27.30
C SER A 136 -6.40 20.65 -25.80
N PHE A 137 -5.28 21.20 -25.33
CA PHE A 137 -5.10 21.53 -23.92
C PHE A 137 -5.74 22.88 -23.57
N TRP A 138 -6.50 22.93 -22.49
CA TRP A 138 -7.07 24.16 -21.94
C TRP A 138 -6.02 25.03 -21.22
N ALA A 139 -4.90 24.42 -20.81
CA ALA A 139 -3.75 25.09 -20.23
C ALA A 139 -2.44 24.47 -20.76
N PRO A 140 -1.35 25.24 -20.89
CA PRO A 140 -0.07 24.70 -21.33
C PRO A 140 0.45 23.67 -20.29
N PRO A 141 0.95 22.50 -20.74
CA PRO A 141 1.47 21.48 -19.84
C PRO A 141 2.69 22.01 -19.09
N SER A 142 2.63 21.98 -17.76
CA SER A 142 3.76 22.32 -16.90
C SER A 142 4.50 21.05 -16.46
N ALA A 143 5.83 21.14 -16.33
CA ALA A 143 6.64 20.02 -15.85
C ALA A 143 6.22 19.55 -14.44
N GLY A 144 5.83 20.51 -13.58
CA GLY A 144 5.30 20.24 -12.24
C GLY A 144 3.96 19.51 -12.27
N GLY A 145 3.01 19.97 -13.09
CA GLY A 145 1.71 19.31 -13.24
C GLY A 145 1.84 17.89 -13.79
N LEU A 146 2.75 17.67 -14.74
CA LEU A 146 3.06 16.34 -15.24
C LEU A 146 3.64 15.44 -14.13
N ALA A 147 4.54 15.95 -13.29
CA ALA A 147 5.11 15.20 -12.17
C ALA A 147 4.05 14.79 -11.14
N LEU A 148 3.13 15.70 -10.78
CA LEU A 148 2.01 15.39 -9.89
C LEU A 148 1.04 14.37 -10.51
N ALA A 149 0.76 14.47 -11.82
CA ALA A 149 -0.04 13.46 -12.53
C ALA A 149 0.63 12.07 -12.51
N PHE A 150 1.96 12.01 -12.63
CA PHE A 150 2.71 10.75 -12.45
C PHE A 150 2.58 10.20 -11.03
N LEU A 151 2.64 11.04 -9.99
CA LEU A 151 2.42 10.59 -8.61
C LEU A 151 1.01 10.01 -8.41
N GLN A 152 -0.03 10.68 -8.91
CA GLN A 152 -1.40 10.18 -8.81
C GLN A 152 -1.62 8.90 -9.63
N GLY A 153 -1.12 8.85 -10.87
CA GLY A 153 -1.18 7.66 -11.71
C GLY A 153 -0.46 6.47 -11.05
N SER A 154 0.68 6.73 -10.41
CA SER A 154 1.44 5.70 -9.72
C SER A 154 0.72 5.07 -8.53
N PHE A 155 -0.13 5.84 -7.84
CA PHE A 155 -0.93 5.33 -6.73
C PHE A 155 -1.86 4.20 -7.21
N ALA A 156 -2.45 4.34 -8.41
CA ALA A 156 -3.28 3.30 -9.01
C ALA A 156 -2.49 2.03 -9.37
N TYR A 157 -1.20 2.17 -9.71
CA TYR A 157 -0.29 1.04 -9.93
C TYR A 157 0.35 0.53 -8.64
N GLY A 158 0.02 1.08 -7.47
CA GLY A 158 0.61 0.71 -6.19
C GLY A 158 0.48 -0.78 -5.87
N GLY A 159 1.49 -1.33 -5.20
CA GLY A 159 1.46 -2.70 -4.67
C GLY A 159 2.20 -3.75 -5.50
N TRP A 160 2.75 -3.40 -6.68
CA TRP A 160 3.63 -4.30 -7.45
C TRP A 160 4.87 -4.75 -6.64
N ASN A 161 5.31 -3.95 -5.67
CA ASN A 161 6.43 -4.28 -4.79
C ASN A 161 6.06 -5.36 -3.75
N PHE A 162 4.78 -5.56 -3.44
CA PHE A 162 4.36 -6.54 -2.42
C PHE A 162 4.60 -8.00 -2.83
N LEU A 163 4.69 -8.31 -4.13
CA LEU A 163 5.08 -9.64 -4.59
C LEU A 163 6.44 -10.07 -3.99
N ASN A 164 7.31 -9.10 -3.69
CA ASN A 164 8.61 -9.37 -3.12
C ASN A 164 8.56 -9.76 -1.63
N TYR A 165 7.48 -9.40 -0.92
CA TYR A 165 7.29 -9.75 0.49
C TYR A 165 6.94 -11.23 0.66
N VAL A 166 6.37 -11.85 -0.36
CA VAL A 166 5.97 -13.26 -0.40
C VAL A 166 6.94 -14.10 -1.25
N THR A 167 8.14 -13.59 -1.53
CA THR A 167 9.13 -14.33 -2.34
C THR A 167 9.50 -15.66 -1.70
N GLU A 168 9.56 -15.74 -0.37
CA GLU A 168 9.82 -16.99 0.36
C GLU A 168 8.67 -18.02 0.22
N GLU A 169 7.44 -17.55 0.00
CA GLU A 169 6.24 -18.39 -0.17
C GLU A 169 6.01 -18.78 -1.64
N LEU A 170 6.73 -18.16 -2.59
CA LEU A 170 6.53 -18.34 -4.02
C LEU A 170 7.17 -19.64 -4.51
N VAL A 171 6.39 -20.49 -5.18
CA VAL A 171 6.91 -21.70 -5.84
C VAL A 171 7.86 -21.30 -6.97
N ASP A 172 9.11 -21.78 -6.93
CA ASP A 172 10.18 -21.48 -7.89
C ASP A 172 10.31 -19.98 -8.23
N PRO A 173 10.79 -19.15 -7.28
CA PRO A 173 10.81 -17.70 -7.43
C PRO A 173 11.72 -17.24 -8.58
N TYR A 174 12.72 -18.03 -8.97
CA TYR A 174 13.65 -17.68 -10.04
C TYR A 174 12.98 -17.56 -11.41
N ARG A 175 11.97 -18.40 -11.68
CA ARG A 175 11.24 -18.41 -12.95
C ARG A 175 9.91 -17.70 -12.85
N ASN A 176 9.20 -17.90 -11.75
CA ASN A 176 7.83 -17.42 -11.62
C ASN A 176 7.75 -15.93 -11.27
N LEU A 177 8.73 -15.37 -10.54
CA LEU A 177 8.71 -13.95 -10.20
C LEU A 177 8.86 -13.04 -11.45
N PRO A 178 9.82 -13.25 -12.38
CA PRO A 178 9.87 -12.49 -13.62
C PRO A 178 8.63 -12.66 -14.50
N ARG A 179 8.15 -13.91 -14.66
CA ARG A 179 6.96 -14.21 -15.47
C ARG A 179 5.73 -13.50 -14.92
N ALA A 180 5.53 -13.53 -13.62
CA ALA A 180 4.45 -12.82 -12.96
C ALA A 180 4.52 -11.32 -13.27
N ILE A 181 5.70 -10.70 -13.23
CA ILE A 181 5.88 -9.27 -13.53
C ILE A 181 5.60 -8.95 -15.00
N PHE A 182 6.16 -9.74 -15.93
CA PHE A 182 6.00 -9.50 -17.37
C PHE A 182 4.56 -9.73 -17.87
N ILE A 183 3.77 -10.56 -17.19
CA ILE A 183 2.37 -10.79 -17.54
C ILE A 183 1.47 -9.77 -16.83
N SER A 184 1.64 -9.59 -15.51
CA SER A 184 0.72 -8.77 -14.72
C SER A 184 0.82 -7.27 -15.03
N LEU A 185 2.02 -6.71 -15.19
CA LEU A 185 2.16 -5.27 -15.39
C LEU A 185 1.55 -4.79 -16.71
N PRO A 186 1.85 -5.39 -17.89
CA PRO A 186 1.21 -4.98 -19.13
C PRO A 186 -0.31 -5.22 -19.14
N LEU A 187 -0.77 -6.29 -18.51
CA LEU A 187 -2.21 -6.57 -18.39
C LEU A 187 -2.92 -5.48 -17.59
N VAL A 188 -2.38 -5.10 -16.42
CA VAL A 188 -2.93 -4.01 -15.60
C VAL A 188 -2.90 -2.69 -16.37
N THR A 189 -1.80 -2.40 -17.07
CA THR A 189 -1.70 -1.21 -17.93
C THR A 189 -2.77 -1.20 -19.02
N GLY A 190 -2.97 -2.31 -19.71
CA GLY A 190 -4.00 -2.45 -20.74
C GLY A 190 -5.40 -2.20 -20.18
N VAL A 191 -5.74 -2.82 -19.04
CA VAL A 191 -7.05 -2.62 -18.38
C VAL A 191 -7.23 -1.16 -17.95
N TYR A 192 -6.22 -0.51 -17.40
CA TYR A 192 -6.30 0.88 -16.97
C TYR A 192 -6.45 1.84 -18.16
N VAL A 193 -5.74 1.61 -19.27
CA VAL A 193 -5.92 2.39 -20.49
C VAL A 193 -7.32 2.20 -21.04
N LEU A 194 -7.81 0.96 -21.15
CA LEU A 194 -9.16 0.67 -21.63
C LEU A 194 -10.26 1.29 -20.76
N ALA A 195 -10.10 1.28 -19.44
CA ALA A 195 -11.04 1.94 -18.53
C ALA A 195 -11.04 3.46 -18.69
N ASN A 196 -9.88 4.09 -18.85
CA ASN A 196 -9.80 5.54 -19.11
C ASN A 196 -10.42 5.91 -20.45
N VAL A 197 -10.16 5.10 -21.49
CA VAL A 197 -10.81 5.22 -22.81
C VAL A 197 -12.33 5.13 -22.66
N ALA A 198 -12.84 4.20 -21.87
CA ALA A 198 -14.28 4.08 -21.59
C ALA A 198 -14.85 5.32 -20.88
N TYR A 199 -14.12 5.92 -19.93
CA TYR A 199 -14.59 7.14 -19.28
C TYR A 199 -14.76 8.29 -20.29
N VAL A 200 -13.75 8.55 -21.13
CA VAL A 200 -13.80 9.67 -22.07
C VAL A 200 -14.78 9.47 -23.25
N THR A 201 -15.22 8.24 -23.53
CA THR A 201 -16.31 8.01 -24.49
C THR A 201 -17.68 8.31 -23.90
N ALA A 202 -17.81 8.35 -22.57
CA ALA A 202 -19.08 8.54 -21.90
C ALA A 202 -19.32 9.94 -21.32
N MET A 203 -18.26 10.68 -21.02
CA MET A 203 -18.33 12.02 -20.43
C MET A 203 -17.27 12.94 -21.03
N SER A 204 -17.50 14.25 -20.93
CA SER A 204 -16.50 15.25 -21.35
C SER A 204 -15.35 15.34 -20.34
N PRO A 205 -14.16 15.85 -20.74
CA PRO A 205 -13.06 16.07 -19.80
C PRO A 205 -13.43 16.97 -18.62
N GLN A 206 -14.27 18.00 -18.84
CA GLN A 206 -14.74 18.88 -17.78
C GLN A 206 -15.64 18.15 -16.78
N GLU A 207 -16.57 17.33 -17.29
CA GLU A 207 -17.44 16.52 -16.44
C GLU A 207 -16.66 15.50 -15.60
N LEU A 208 -15.58 14.95 -16.15
CA LEU A 208 -14.67 14.06 -15.42
C LEU A 208 -13.96 14.78 -14.27
N LEU A 209 -13.55 16.03 -14.47
CA LEU A 209 -12.89 16.86 -13.44
C LEU A 209 -13.84 17.30 -12.33
N ASP A 210 -15.10 17.61 -12.68
CA ASP A 210 -16.12 18.07 -11.72
C ASP A 210 -16.70 16.90 -10.89
N SER A 211 -16.53 15.66 -11.37
CA SER A 211 -17.09 14.47 -10.75
C SER A 211 -16.21 13.89 -9.64
N SER A 212 -16.71 13.93 -8.40
CA SER A 212 -16.05 13.27 -7.24
C SER A 212 -16.09 11.74 -7.26
N ALA A 213 -16.97 11.14 -8.08
CA ALA A 213 -17.14 9.68 -8.21
C ALA A 213 -17.31 9.27 -9.68
N VAL A 214 -16.22 9.32 -10.44
CA VAL A 214 -16.19 9.14 -11.91
C VAL A 214 -16.92 7.87 -12.38
N ALA A 215 -16.77 6.73 -11.70
CA ALA A 215 -17.45 5.51 -12.13
C ALA A 215 -18.98 5.53 -11.91
N VAL A 216 -19.48 6.30 -10.95
CA VAL A 216 -20.93 6.50 -10.76
C VAL A 216 -21.48 7.34 -11.91
N THR A 217 -20.84 8.46 -12.21
CA THR A 217 -21.18 9.33 -13.34
C THR A 217 -21.11 8.57 -14.67
N PHE A 218 -20.12 7.69 -14.84
CA PHE A 218 -20.07 6.77 -15.99
C PHE A 218 -21.29 5.85 -16.04
N GLY A 219 -21.68 5.24 -14.91
CA GLY A 219 -22.87 4.40 -14.82
C GLY A 219 -24.15 5.13 -15.22
N GLU A 220 -24.33 6.37 -14.75
CA GLU A 220 -25.46 7.23 -15.10
C GLU A 220 -25.50 7.56 -16.60
N ARG A 221 -24.34 7.87 -17.20
CA ARG A 221 -24.23 8.28 -18.61
C ARG A 221 -24.22 7.14 -19.62
N ALA A 222 -23.68 5.97 -19.26
CA ALA A 222 -23.42 4.88 -20.19
C ALA A 222 -24.31 3.65 -19.97
N LEU A 223 -24.71 3.36 -18.72
CA LEU A 223 -25.39 2.12 -18.37
C LEU A 223 -26.90 2.30 -18.09
N GLY A 224 -27.39 3.54 -18.03
CA GLY A 224 -28.80 3.86 -17.84
C GLY A 224 -29.39 3.15 -16.61
N PRO A 225 -30.37 2.23 -16.76
CA PRO A 225 -30.97 1.51 -15.63
C PRO A 225 -30.00 0.69 -14.78
N LEU A 226 -28.84 0.31 -15.32
CA LEU A 226 -27.81 -0.43 -14.58
C LEU A 226 -26.82 0.49 -13.84
N GLY A 227 -27.00 1.81 -13.92
CA GLY A 227 -26.11 2.78 -13.27
C GLY A 227 -25.98 2.59 -11.76
N TRP A 228 -27.01 2.09 -11.08
CA TRP A 228 -27.00 1.82 -9.63
C TRP A 228 -26.02 0.70 -9.22
N VAL A 229 -25.60 -0.16 -10.16
CA VAL A 229 -24.63 -1.25 -9.89
C VAL A 229 -23.23 -0.69 -9.66
N MET A 230 -22.86 0.41 -10.33
CA MET A 230 -21.52 0.99 -10.26
C MET A 230 -21.10 1.46 -8.85
N PRO A 231 -21.88 2.28 -8.11
CA PRO A 231 -21.51 2.70 -6.77
C PRO A 231 -21.34 1.50 -5.83
N LEU A 232 -22.23 0.50 -5.91
CA LEU A 232 -22.13 -0.72 -5.12
C LEU A 232 -20.85 -1.50 -5.45
N ALA A 233 -20.55 -1.70 -6.74
CA ALA A 233 -19.39 -2.47 -7.15
C ALA A 233 -18.06 -1.78 -6.75
N VAL A 234 -17.98 -0.46 -6.87
CA VAL A 234 -16.79 0.31 -6.44
C VAL A 234 -16.67 0.36 -4.91
N ALA A 235 -17.77 0.50 -4.18
CA ALA A 235 -17.78 0.41 -2.73
C ALA A 235 -17.27 -0.96 -2.25
N LEU A 236 -17.73 -2.05 -2.85
CA LEU A 236 -17.23 -3.39 -2.53
C LEU A 236 -15.74 -3.56 -2.86
N SER A 237 -15.28 -2.99 -3.98
CA SER A 237 -13.86 -3.01 -4.37
C SER A 237 -12.97 -2.26 -3.36
N THR A 238 -13.38 -1.07 -2.92
CA THR A 238 -12.63 -0.26 -1.94
C THR A 238 -12.65 -0.91 -0.56
N PHE A 239 -13.76 -1.52 -0.16
CA PHE A 239 -13.85 -2.31 1.07
C PHE A 239 -12.86 -3.49 1.06
N GLY A 240 -12.75 -4.22 -0.06
CA GLY A 240 -11.72 -5.25 -0.26
C GLY A 240 -10.28 -4.69 -0.31
N GLY A 241 -10.10 -3.44 -0.75
CA GLY A 241 -8.81 -2.75 -0.73
C GLY A 241 -8.30 -2.50 0.68
N VAL A 242 -9.16 -2.01 1.58
CA VAL A 242 -8.81 -1.81 3.00
C VAL A 242 -8.49 -3.13 3.68
N ASN A 243 -9.31 -4.17 3.44
CA ASN A 243 -9.08 -5.51 3.99
C ASN A 243 -7.73 -6.10 3.54
N GLY A 244 -7.41 -6.03 2.24
CA GLY A 244 -6.11 -6.48 1.72
C GLY A 244 -4.92 -5.68 2.28
N SER A 245 -5.11 -4.38 2.54
CA SER A 245 -4.07 -3.55 3.17
C SER A 245 -3.80 -3.96 4.62
N LEU A 246 -4.84 -4.27 5.41
CA LEU A 246 -4.68 -4.75 6.78
C LEU A 246 -3.86 -6.05 6.86
N PHE A 247 -4.09 -6.98 5.93
CA PHE A 247 -3.30 -8.22 5.84
C PHE A 247 -1.81 -7.97 5.61
N THR A 248 -1.49 -7.16 4.60
CA THR A 248 -0.09 -6.88 4.22
C THR A 248 0.64 -6.08 5.29
N CYS A 249 -0.07 -5.16 5.95
CA CYS A 249 0.45 -4.37 7.05
C CYS A 249 0.93 -5.26 8.20
N SER A 250 0.12 -6.25 8.61
CA SER A 250 0.46 -7.15 9.73
C SER A 250 1.79 -7.92 9.51
N ARG A 251 2.09 -8.30 8.27
CA ARG A 251 3.33 -8.99 7.90
C ARG A 251 4.56 -8.10 8.08
N LEU A 252 4.45 -6.81 7.78
CA LEU A 252 5.55 -5.87 7.99
C LEU A 252 5.82 -5.64 9.48
N PHE A 253 4.78 -5.51 10.30
CA PHE A 253 4.94 -5.43 11.77
C PHE A 253 5.65 -6.65 12.32
N PHE A 254 5.27 -7.84 11.85
CA PHE A 254 5.92 -9.08 12.24
C PHE A 254 7.41 -9.11 11.89
N ALA A 255 7.76 -8.77 10.64
CA ALA A 255 9.16 -8.72 10.20
C ALA A 255 9.98 -7.68 10.98
N GLY A 256 9.41 -6.50 11.24
CA GLY A 256 10.07 -5.43 11.97
C GLY A 256 10.30 -5.74 13.45
N ALA A 257 9.33 -6.39 14.11
CA ALA A 257 9.47 -6.78 15.51
C ALA A 257 10.43 -7.96 15.70
N ARG A 258 10.49 -8.90 14.75
CA ARG A 258 11.45 -10.02 14.79
C ARG A 258 12.92 -9.56 14.71
N GLU A 259 13.19 -8.51 13.94
CA GLU A 259 14.52 -7.87 13.85
C GLU A 259 14.81 -6.93 15.03
N GLY A 260 13.92 -6.87 16.04
CA GLY A 260 14.08 -6.05 17.24
C GLY A 260 13.83 -4.56 17.03
N HIS A 261 13.49 -4.12 15.82
CA HIS A 261 13.25 -2.72 15.46
C HIS A 261 11.90 -2.18 15.96
N LEU A 262 10.91 -3.05 16.19
CA LEU A 262 9.62 -2.71 16.78
C LEU A 262 9.41 -3.45 18.10
N PRO A 263 8.53 -2.95 19.00
CA PRO A 263 8.18 -3.66 20.22
C PRO A 263 7.65 -5.07 19.93
N SER A 264 8.08 -6.05 20.72
CA SER A 264 7.71 -7.46 20.54
C SER A 264 6.21 -7.70 20.60
N LEU A 265 5.45 -6.86 21.32
CA LEU A 265 3.99 -6.88 21.36
C LEU A 265 3.35 -6.86 19.97
N LEU A 266 3.95 -6.16 19.00
CA LEU A 266 3.40 -6.01 17.65
C LEU A 266 3.59 -7.26 16.77
N ALA A 267 4.45 -8.20 17.17
CA ALA A 267 4.58 -9.50 16.53
C ALA A 267 3.73 -10.60 17.20
N MET A 268 3.03 -10.30 18.30
CA MET A 268 2.25 -11.30 19.02
C MET A 268 0.95 -11.65 18.30
N ILE A 269 0.53 -12.91 18.45
CA ILE A 269 -0.67 -13.48 17.85
C ILE A 269 -1.63 -13.96 18.95
N HIS A 270 -2.94 -13.84 18.72
CA HIS A 270 -3.96 -14.32 19.65
C HIS A 270 -3.93 -15.86 19.76
N LEU A 271 -4.06 -16.39 20.99
CA LEU A 271 -3.97 -17.83 21.29
C LEU A 271 -4.93 -18.69 20.46
N GLU A 272 -6.23 -18.40 20.53
CA GLU A 272 -7.25 -19.21 19.85
C GLU A 272 -7.39 -18.87 18.35
N ARG A 273 -7.44 -17.57 18.03
CA ARG A 273 -7.77 -17.06 16.70
C ARG A 273 -6.56 -16.96 15.75
N ARG A 274 -5.34 -17.01 16.30
CA ARG A 274 -4.06 -16.87 15.57
C ARG A 274 -3.98 -15.59 14.74
N THR A 275 -4.57 -14.50 15.24
CA THR A 275 -4.64 -13.18 14.57
C THR A 275 -3.73 -12.15 15.27
N PRO A 276 -3.07 -11.24 14.54
CA PRO A 276 -2.15 -10.26 15.09
C PRO A 276 -2.89 -9.00 15.59
N ILE A 277 -3.65 -9.13 16.67
CA ILE A 277 -4.53 -8.06 17.19
C ILE A 277 -3.77 -6.75 17.48
N PRO A 278 -2.63 -6.73 18.21
CA PRO A 278 -1.97 -5.48 18.56
C PRO A 278 -1.50 -4.69 17.33
N ALA A 279 -0.98 -5.38 16.30
CA ALA A 279 -0.58 -4.74 15.05
C ALA A 279 -1.78 -4.09 14.33
N LEU A 280 -2.90 -4.81 14.24
CA LEU A 280 -4.13 -4.30 13.62
C LEU A 280 -4.69 -3.09 14.36
N LEU A 281 -4.66 -3.09 15.69
CA LEU A 281 -5.12 -1.96 16.51
C LEU A 281 -4.25 -0.72 16.32
N VAL A 282 -2.91 -0.87 16.28
CA VAL A 282 -1.99 0.25 16.04
C VAL A 282 -2.23 0.87 14.67
N THR A 283 -2.38 0.05 13.63
CA THR A 283 -2.67 0.52 12.27
C THR A 283 -4.04 1.18 12.19
N CYS A 284 -5.06 0.63 12.84
CA CYS A 284 -6.39 1.22 12.87
C CYS A 284 -6.35 2.60 13.53
N LEU A 285 -5.67 2.73 14.67
CA LEU A 285 -5.54 4.00 15.38
C LEU A 285 -4.81 5.06 14.54
N SER A 286 -3.68 4.71 13.92
CA SER A 286 -2.96 5.64 13.06
C SER A 286 -3.75 6.03 11.81
N THR A 287 -4.54 5.11 11.25
CA THR A 287 -5.42 5.39 10.10
C THR A 287 -6.55 6.33 10.49
N LEU A 288 -7.15 6.16 11.67
CA LEU A 288 -8.18 7.08 12.18
C LEU A 288 -7.63 8.50 12.38
N LEU A 289 -6.38 8.65 12.82
CA LEU A 289 -5.72 9.95 12.90
C LEU A 289 -5.56 10.58 11.51
N MET A 290 -5.08 9.82 10.53
CA MET A 290 -4.92 10.30 9.14
C MET A 290 -6.26 10.69 8.49
N LEU A 291 -7.34 10.01 8.86
CA LEU A 291 -8.70 10.27 8.36
C LEU A 291 -9.23 11.67 8.75
N VAL A 292 -8.78 12.20 9.89
CA VAL A 292 -9.22 13.51 10.41
C VAL A 292 -8.39 14.66 9.82
N THR A 293 -7.14 14.40 9.42
CA THR A 293 -6.16 15.46 9.16
C THR A 293 -6.10 16.01 7.74
N GLY A 294 -6.64 15.33 6.73
CA GLY A 294 -6.42 15.75 5.34
C GLY A 294 -7.49 15.35 4.33
N ASP A 295 -7.45 16.02 3.18
CA ASP A 295 -8.22 15.68 1.99
C ASP A 295 -7.58 14.52 1.21
N ILE A 296 -8.39 13.79 0.45
CA ILE A 296 -7.99 12.58 -0.28
C ILE A 296 -6.79 12.85 -1.19
N TYR A 297 -6.82 13.94 -1.97
CA TYR A 297 -5.77 14.23 -2.95
C TYR A 297 -4.46 14.61 -2.28
N THR A 298 -4.50 15.41 -1.21
CA THR A 298 -3.30 15.75 -0.45
C THR A 298 -2.68 14.51 0.20
N LEU A 299 -3.52 13.61 0.75
CA LEU A 299 -3.08 12.32 1.30
C LEU A 299 -2.41 11.43 0.23
N ILE A 300 -2.94 11.41 -0.99
CA ILE A 300 -2.32 10.71 -2.13
C ILE A 300 -0.94 11.30 -2.44
N ASN A 301 -0.82 12.63 -2.49
CA ASN A 301 0.46 13.30 -2.77
C ASN A 301 1.50 13.00 -1.67
N TYR A 302 1.10 13.03 -0.39
CA TYR A 302 1.95 12.64 0.74
C TYR A 302 2.53 11.24 0.57
N VAL A 303 1.67 10.25 0.34
CA VAL A 303 2.09 8.86 0.21
C VAL A 303 2.86 8.62 -1.07
N GLY A 304 2.43 9.22 -2.18
CA GLY A 304 3.08 9.11 -3.48
C GLY A 304 4.54 9.54 -3.39
N PHE A 305 4.79 10.75 -2.86
CA PHE A 305 6.14 11.27 -2.69
C PHE A 305 7.03 10.35 -1.83
N VAL A 306 6.53 9.98 -0.64
CA VAL A 306 7.29 9.18 0.32
C VAL A 306 7.55 7.76 -0.20
N ASN A 307 6.57 7.12 -0.84
CA ASN A 307 6.76 5.81 -1.48
C ASN A 307 7.82 5.88 -2.57
N TYR A 308 7.75 6.89 -3.43
CA TYR A 308 8.72 7.05 -4.52
C TYR A 308 10.13 7.24 -3.99
N LEU A 309 10.30 8.04 -2.93
CA LEU A 309 11.60 8.20 -2.27
C LEU A 309 12.20 6.83 -1.91
N TRP A 310 11.43 5.95 -1.28
CA TRP A 310 11.90 4.62 -0.88
C TRP A 310 12.06 3.62 -2.02
N TYR A 311 11.25 3.73 -3.08
CA TYR A 311 11.47 2.97 -4.30
C TYR A 311 12.84 3.31 -4.92
N GLY A 312 13.20 4.59 -4.95
CA GLY A 312 14.51 5.04 -5.39
C GLY A 312 15.66 4.54 -4.51
N VAL A 313 15.54 4.65 -3.19
CA VAL A 313 16.56 4.13 -2.25
C VAL A 313 16.79 2.63 -2.45
N THR A 314 15.73 1.85 -2.66
CA THR A 314 15.84 0.41 -2.89
C THR A 314 16.52 0.09 -4.22
N VAL A 315 16.17 0.80 -5.31
CA VAL A 315 16.81 0.62 -6.63
C VAL A 315 18.26 1.11 -6.62
N ALA A 316 18.58 2.20 -5.92
CA ALA A 316 19.95 2.63 -5.68
C ALA A 316 20.72 1.58 -4.87
N GLY A 317 20.07 0.95 -3.88
CA GLY A 317 20.58 -0.19 -3.15
C GLY A 317 21.01 -1.34 -4.04
N LEU A 318 20.26 -1.67 -5.09
CA LEU A 318 20.67 -2.68 -6.08
C LEU A 318 21.99 -2.31 -6.78
N VAL A 319 22.16 -1.05 -7.17
CA VAL A 319 23.40 -0.56 -7.80
C VAL A 319 24.58 -0.64 -6.82
N VAL A 320 24.35 -0.25 -5.56
CA VAL A 320 25.37 -0.36 -4.49
C VAL A 320 25.72 -1.82 -4.20
N LEU A 321 24.74 -2.71 -4.13
CA LEU A 321 24.94 -4.15 -3.91
C LEU A 321 25.75 -4.78 -5.04
N ARG A 322 25.55 -4.35 -6.29
CA ARG A 322 26.37 -4.79 -7.44
C ARG A 322 27.83 -4.37 -7.33
N ARG A 323 28.10 -3.20 -6.74
CA ARG A 323 29.46 -2.70 -6.52
C ARG A 323 30.14 -3.35 -5.32
N ARG A 324 29.42 -3.54 -4.20
CA ARG A 324 29.96 -4.12 -2.96
C ARG A 324 30.12 -5.64 -3.01
N GLU A 325 29.14 -6.33 -3.58
CA GLU A 325 29.12 -7.80 -3.64
C GLU A 325 28.99 -8.27 -5.11
N PRO A 326 30.07 -8.19 -5.91
CA PRO A 326 30.02 -8.57 -7.33
C PRO A 326 29.85 -10.08 -7.54
N HIS A 327 30.37 -10.90 -6.62
CA HIS A 327 30.41 -12.37 -6.73
C HIS A 327 29.16 -13.09 -6.19
N LYS A 328 28.19 -12.36 -5.62
CA LYS A 328 26.96 -12.97 -5.11
C LYS A 328 26.19 -13.63 -6.27
N PRO A 329 25.73 -14.88 -6.13
CA PRO A 329 24.95 -15.53 -7.17
C PRO A 329 23.64 -14.76 -7.39
N ARG A 330 23.41 -14.33 -8.63
CA ARG A 330 22.20 -13.60 -9.05
C ARG A 330 21.52 -14.38 -10.18
N PRO A 331 20.52 -15.21 -9.86
CA PRO A 331 19.79 -15.99 -10.85
C PRO A 331 19.06 -15.12 -11.88
N ILE A 332 18.59 -13.94 -11.46
CA ILE A 332 18.04 -12.90 -12.33
C ILE A 332 19.03 -11.73 -12.33
N ARG A 333 19.42 -11.28 -13.52
CA ARG A 333 20.32 -10.13 -13.68
C ARG A 333 19.79 -9.19 -14.74
N VAL A 334 19.35 -8.00 -14.33
CA VAL A 334 18.91 -6.95 -15.27
C VAL A 334 20.10 -6.16 -15.80
N SER A 335 20.03 -5.59 -17.01
CA SER A 335 21.09 -4.66 -17.45
C SER A 335 21.18 -3.45 -16.52
N LEU A 336 22.39 -2.93 -16.28
CA LEU A 336 22.61 -1.71 -15.46
C LEU A 336 21.91 -0.47 -16.04
N LEU A 337 21.56 -0.49 -17.31
CA LEU A 337 20.81 0.58 -17.96
C LEU A 337 19.40 0.76 -17.34
N PHE A 338 18.74 -0.32 -16.93
CA PHE A 338 17.40 -0.26 -16.34
C PHE A 338 17.35 0.49 -14.99
N PRO A 339 18.17 0.14 -13.97
CA PRO A 339 18.18 0.88 -12.72
C PRO A 339 18.71 2.31 -12.91
N ALA A 340 19.67 2.55 -13.81
CA ALA A 340 20.15 3.90 -14.10
C ALA A 340 19.04 4.79 -14.69
N PHE A 341 18.33 4.30 -15.71
CA PHE A 341 17.19 4.99 -16.29
C PHE A 341 16.09 5.28 -15.25
N TYR A 342 15.77 4.29 -14.42
CA TYR A 342 14.78 4.46 -13.36
C TYR A 342 15.19 5.54 -12.35
N LEU A 343 16.46 5.58 -11.93
CA LEU A 343 16.97 6.59 -11.00
C LEU A 343 16.98 8.00 -11.59
N VAL A 344 17.23 8.16 -12.90
CA VAL A 344 17.15 9.46 -13.58
C VAL A 344 15.71 9.98 -13.57
N VAL A 345 14.75 9.15 -13.99
CA VAL A 345 13.32 9.53 -13.98
C VAL A 345 12.83 9.80 -12.56
N TRP A 346 13.24 8.97 -11.61
CA TRP A 346 12.92 9.13 -10.19
C TRP A 346 13.44 10.47 -9.63
N ALA A 347 14.68 10.84 -9.93
CA ALA A 347 15.26 12.10 -9.48
C ALA A 347 14.50 13.30 -10.06
N ALA A 348 14.17 13.27 -11.35
CA ALA A 348 13.38 14.31 -11.99
C ALA A 348 12.00 14.46 -11.33
N LEU A 349 11.27 13.35 -11.13
CA LEU A 349 9.94 13.37 -10.50
C LEU A 349 9.98 13.94 -9.08
N LEU A 350 10.94 13.52 -8.25
CA LEU A 350 11.07 14.03 -6.89
C LEU A 350 11.38 15.54 -6.85
N LEU A 351 12.30 16.00 -7.70
CA LEU A 351 12.67 17.42 -7.78
C LEU A 351 11.48 18.29 -8.21
N PHE A 352 10.75 17.88 -9.25
CA PHE A 352 9.56 18.62 -9.70
C PHE A 352 8.42 18.57 -8.69
N SER A 353 8.26 17.45 -7.97
CA SER A 353 7.25 17.33 -6.91
C SER A 353 7.57 18.24 -5.71
N LEU A 354 8.83 18.29 -5.29
CA LEU A 354 9.30 19.21 -4.24
C LEU A 354 9.12 20.67 -4.63
N TRP A 355 9.35 21.00 -5.92
CA TRP A 355 9.17 22.36 -6.41
C TRP A 355 7.68 22.76 -6.48
N SER A 356 6.81 21.82 -6.82
CA SER A 356 5.37 22.08 -7.00
C SER A 356 4.61 22.11 -5.68
N GLU A 357 4.87 21.16 -4.77
CA GLU A 357 4.21 21.08 -3.46
C GLU A 357 5.24 20.92 -2.32
N PRO A 358 6.01 21.98 -2.00
CA PRO A 358 7.09 21.91 -1.01
C PRO A 358 6.60 21.62 0.41
N LEU A 359 5.41 22.09 0.77
CA LEU A 359 4.84 21.87 2.11
C LEU A 359 4.49 20.39 2.33
N VAL A 360 3.81 19.77 1.37
CA VAL A 360 3.39 18.37 1.43
C VAL A 360 4.61 17.46 1.44
N CYS A 361 5.55 17.68 0.52
CA CYS A 361 6.78 16.90 0.46
C CYS A 361 7.65 17.10 1.73
N GLY A 362 7.75 18.35 2.21
CA GLY A 362 8.55 18.73 3.38
C GLY A 362 8.04 18.10 4.67
N VAL A 363 6.73 18.05 4.90
CA VAL A 363 6.15 17.36 6.06
C VAL A 363 6.43 15.85 5.99
N GLY A 364 6.33 15.23 4.80
CA GLY A 364 6.68 13.81 4.63
C GLY A 364 8.14 13.50 4.99
N LEU A 365 9.07 14.37 4.57
CA LEU A 365 10.49 14.27 4.97
C LEU A 365 10.68 14.54 6.46
N GLY A 366 9.95 15.49 7.04
CA GLY A 366 9.98 15.78 8.47
C GLY A 366 9.56 14.58 9.31
N ILE A 367 8.47 13.90 8.95
CA ILE A 367 8.04 12.68 9.63
C ILE A 367 9.10 11.58 9.49
N MET A 368 9.74 11.45 8.33
CA MET A 368 10.83 10.48 8.14
C MET A 368 12.00 10.77 9.09
N THR A 369 12.42 12.03 9.24
CA THR A 369 13.55 12.37 10.12
C THR A 369 13.24 12.16 11.60
N THR A 370 11.98 12.20 12.05
CA THR A 370 11.60 11.83 13.43
C THR A 370 11.96 10.39 13.81
N GLY A 371 12.08 9.48 12.83
CA GLY A 371 12.52 8.11 13.07
C GLY A 371 14.00 8.02 13.50
N GLY A 372 14.83 8.99 13.12
CA GLY A 372 16.27 9.00 13.46
C GLY A 372 16.53 9.11 14.97
N PRO A 373 15.98 10.13 15.66
CA PRO A 373 16.04 10.24 17.12
C PRO A 373 15.46 9.01 17.82
N LEU A 374 14.34 8.48 17.35
CA LEU A 374 13.71 7.30 17.93
C LEU A 374 14.61 6.06 17.82
N TYR A 375 15.25 5.84 16.67
CA TYR A 375 16.25 4.77 16.49
C TYR A 375 17.43 4.93 17.45
N ALA A 376 17.94 6.16 17.59
CA ALA A 376 19.04 6.45 18.51
C ALA A 376 18.68 6.15 19.97
N LEU A 377 17.45 6.46 20.38
CA LEU A 377 16.92 6.20 21.74
C LEU A 377 16.65 4.72 22.02
N THR A 378 16.20 3.96 21.01
CA THR A 378 15.62 2.62 21.23
C THR A 378 16.52 1.45 20.80
N LEU A 379 17.42 1.67 19.84
CA LEU A 379 18.12 0.59 19.11
C LEU A 379 19.64 0.78 19.01
N ARG A 380 20.17 1.99 19.25
CA ARG A 380 21.61 2.25 19.09
C ARG A 380 22.40 1.80 20.34
N GLY A 381 22.73 0.51 20.41
CA GLY A 381 23.90 -0.08 21.08
C GLY A 381 24.13 0.14 22.58
N GLY A 382 23.34 0.96 23.26
CA GLY A 382 23.40 1.19 24.71
C GLY A 382 22.28 0.45 25.44
N PRO A 383 22.48 0.06 26.73
CA PRO A 383 21.40 -0.46 27.55
C PRO A 383 20.28 0.59 27.61
N ARG A 384 19.06 0.19 27.22
CA ARG A 384 17.88 1.05 27.31
C ARG A 384 17.77 1.57 28.75
N PRO A 385 17.42 2.85 28.96
CA PRO A 385 17.27 3.38 30.31
C PRO A 385 16.27 2.51 31.08
N PRO A 386 16.56 2.18 32.36
CA PRO A 386 15.77 1.19 33.11
C PRO A 386 14.29 1.60 33.23
N ALA A 387 13.98 2.90 33.26
CA ALA A 387 12.63 3.41 33.22
C ALA A 387 11.89 3.07 31.91
N LEU A 388 12.56 3.23 30.76
CA LEU A 388 11.99 2.90 29.45
C LEU A 388 11.76 1.38 29.32
N ARG A 389 12.71 0.56 29.78
CA ARG A 389 12.57 -0.90 29.77
C ARG A 389 11.36 -1.33 30.62
N ARG A 390 11.24 -0.82 31.86
CA ARG A 390 10.09 -1.09 32.73
C ARG A 390 8.76 -0.65 32.11
N ALA A 391 8.73 0.52 31.46
CA ALA A 391 7.54 1.00 30.77
C ALA A 391 7.16 0.10 29.59
N MET A 392 8.12 -0.28 28.75
CA MET A 392 7.90 -1.21 27.64
C MET A 392 7.42 -2.58 28.12
N ASP A 393 8.00 -3.11 29.21
CA ASP A 393 7.59 -4.40 29.80
C ASP A 393 6.20 -4.30 30.44
N ALA A 394 5.84 -3.17 31.04
CA ALA A 394 4.51 -2.92 31.58
C ALA A 394 3.47 -2.84 30.45
N VAL A 395 3.74 -2.09 29.38
CA VAL A 395 2.88 -2.00 28.20
C VAL A 395 2.73 -3.36 27.52
N THR A 396 3.82 -4.11 27.40
CA THR A 396 3.80 -5.46 26.80
C THR A 396 2.95 -6.42 27.63
N ARG A 397 3.15 -6.47 28.95
CA ARG A 397 2.33 -7.31 29.85
C ARG A 397 0.87 -6.88 29.87
N PHE A 398 0.59 -5.58 29.84
CA PHE A 398 -0.77 -5.06 29.75
C PHE A 398 -1.42 -5.45 28.42
N GLY A 399 -0.73 -5.26 27.29
CA GLY A 399 -1.19 -5.64 25.97
C GLY A 399 -1.43 -7.14 25.82
N GLN A 400 -0.55 -7.98 26.38
CA GLN A 400 -0.70 -9.43 26.44
C GLN A 400 -1.98 -9.83 27.19
N ARG A 401 -2.23 -9.24 28.36
CA ARG A 401 -3.43 -9.53 29.16
C ARG A 401 -4.70 -9.01 28.49
N LEU A 402 -4.66 -7.79 27.94
CA LEU A 402 -5.81 -7.16 27.31
C LEU A 402 -6.23 -7.89 26.02
N CYS A 403 -5.27 -8.26 25.19
CA CYS A 403 -5.53 -8.86 23.87
C CYS A 403 -5.44 -10.39 23.86
N TYR A 404 -5.08 -11.02 24.98
CA TYR A 404 -4.86 -12.47 25.09
C TYR A 404 -3.95 -13.04 24.00
N VAL A 405 -2.78 -12.40 23.85
CA VAL A 405 -1.79 -12.69 22.79
C VAL A 405 -0.50 -13.29 23.32
N ILE A 406 0.13 -14.13 22.50
CA ILE A 406 1.42 -14.76 22.75
C ILE A 406 2.39 -14.47 21.61
N TYR A 407 3.68 -14.47 21.90
CA TYR A 407 4.68 -14.41 20.83
C TYR A 407 4.69 -15.76 20.10
N PRO A 408 4.62 -15.79 18.75
CA PRO A 408 4.66 -17.05 18.03
C PRO A 408 6.01 -17.72 18.28
N GLY A 409 5.98 -18.98 18.72
CA GLY A 409 7.17 -19.78 18.97
C GLY A 409 7.95 -19.99 17.68
N GLY A 410 8.92 -19.13 17.41
CA GLY A 410 10.02 -19.40 16.51
C GLY A 410 11.17 -19.92 17.34
N GLY A 411 11.66 -21.13 17.04
CA GLY A 411 12.83 -21.71 17.68
C GLY A 411 14.01 -20.74 17.66
N HIS A 412 14.21 -20.05 18.76
CA HIS A 412 15.52 -19.66 19.23
C HIS A 412 15.78 -20.58 20.41
N ASP A 413 16.68 -21.54 20.22
CA ASP A 413 17.53 -22.01 21.31
C ASP A 413 18.27 -20.76 21.82
N ASP A 414 17.61 -19.99 22.68
CA ASP A 414 18.33 -19.23 23.68
C ASP A 414 18.86 -20.31 24.63
N GLY A 415 20.11 -20.69 24.39
CA GLY A 415 20.89 -21.60 25.23
C GLY A 415 21.18 -20.97 26.58
N ASP A 416 20.13 -20.73 27.37
CA ASP A 416 20.21 -20.69 28.82
C ASP A 416 19.33 -21.83 29.33
N GLY A 417 20.01 -22.89 29.77
CA GLY A 417 19.37 -24.04 30.39
C GLY A 417 18.63 -23.60 31.64
N ASP A 418 17.32 -23.83 31.65
CA ASP A 418 16.69 -24.46 32.80
C ASP A 418 15.38 -25.15 32.39
N ALA A 419 15.24 -26.36 32.90
CA ALA A 419 14.32 -27.38 32.45
C ALA A 419 12.83 -27.00 32.58
N GLN A 420 12.06 -27.13 31.50
CA GLN A 420 10.62 -27.45 31.59
C GLN A 420 10.25 -28.56 30.60
N GLN A 421 9.63 -29.59 31.18
CA GLN A 421 9.28 -30.88 30.60
C GLN A 421 8.32 -30.78 29.39
N PRO A 422 8.35 -31.75 28.46
CA PRO A 422 7.38 -31.84 27.39
C PRO A 422 6.05 -32.35 27.93
N LEU A 423 4.98 -31.56 27.79
CA LEU A 423 3.62 -32.05 27.97
C LEU A 423 3.30 -33.02 26.83
N ALA A 424 3.35 -34.29 27.19
CA ALA A 424 2.97 -35.43 26.39
C ALA A 424 1.47 -35.41 26.05
N SER A 425 1.21 -35.78 24.80
CA SER A 425 0.07 -36.55 24.29
C SER A 425 -1.01 -37.06 25.27
N GLN A 426 -2.25 -36.76 24.86
CA GLN A 426 -3.47 -37.62 24.84
C GLN A 426 -4.36 -37.72 26.09
N PRO A 427 -5.65 -38.08 25.91
CA PRO A 427 -6.41 -38.34 24.67
C PRO A 427 -7.33 -37.20 24.22
#